data_AF-A0A800KBY1-F1
#
_entry.id   AF-A0A800KBY1-F1
#
_cell.length_a   1.000
_cell.length_b   1.000
_cell.length_c   1.000
_cell.angle_alpha   90.00
_cell.angle_beta   90.00
_cell.angle_gamma   90.00
#
_symmetry.space_group_name_H-M   'P 1'
#
loop_
_entity.id
_entity.type
_entity.pdbx_description
1 polymer ?
#
loop_
_entity_poly.entity_id
_entity_poly.type
_entity_poly.pdbx_seq_one_letter_code
_entity_poly.pdbx_strand_id
1 'polypeptide(L)'
;MRTVLLLALLLVNLPGQTVKWDNRARYTAITISCDTDSVPVYIDGYYVGKTPLPHSLTVTPGWHTVSIFPPDDGIPEQEGPSTRAMKDIIRLGKQDVMVEEGNVELVVMSYRAIDAEIEEYQRQTLSGVWLRAGMLLTLLLLITWGL
;
A
#
# COMPACT_ATOMS: atom_id res chain seq x y z
N MET A 1 39.04 20.57 49.92
CA MET A 1 37.77 20.35 50.66
C MET A 1 36.60 21.17 50.10
N ARG A 2 36.77 22.47 49.78
CA ARG A 2 35.69 23.34 49.28
C ARG A 2 35.11 22.95 47.90
N THR A 3 35.93 22.39 47.00
CA THR A 3 35.51 21.93 45.66
C THR A 3 34.67 20.67 45.68
N VAL A 4 34.96 19.75 46.61
CA VAL A 4 34.19 18.49 46.80
C VAL A 4 32.79 18.79 47.33
N LEU A 5 32.67 19.81 48.19
CA LEU A 5 31.39 20.26 48.76
C LEU A 5 30.49 20.90 47.71
N LEU A 6 31.06 21.66 46.76
CA LEU A 6 30.32 22.24 45.63
C LEU A 6 29.82 21.16 44.65
N LEU A 7 30.63 20.14 44.38
CA LEU A 7 30.23 19.03 43.51
C LEU A 7 29.11 18.19 44.13
N ALA A 8 29.16 17.96 45.45
CA ALA A 8 28.13 17.25 46.18
C ALA A 8 26.80 18.01 46.19
N LEU A 9 26.83 19.34 46.32
CA LEU A 9 25.61 20.17 46.30
C LEU A 9 24.90 20.16 44.93
N LEU A 10 25.67 19.99 43.85
CA LEU A 10 25.16 19.98 42.48
C LEU A 10 24.45 18.66 42.14
N LEU A 11 24.84 17.55 42.75
CA LEU A 11 24.19 16.24 42.57
C LEU A 11 22.83 16.12 43.28
N VAL A 12 22.59 16.90 44.34
CA VAL A 12 21.33 16.83 45.12
C VAL A 12 20.14 17.43 44.40
N ASN A 13 20.37 18.29 43.39
CA ASN A 13 19.31 18.98 42.65
C ASN A 13 18.93 18.31 41.32
N LEU A 14 19.46 17.12 41.03
CA LEU A 14 19.04 16.40 39.83
C LEU A 14 17.61 15.87 40.04
N PRO A 15 16.62 16.32 39.25
CA PRO A 15 15.29 15.73 39.31
C PRO A 15 15.40 14.25 38.94
N GLY A 16 15.07 13.37 39.89
CA GLY A 16 15.01 11.93 39.63
C GLY A 16 14.00 11.66 38.53
N GLN A 17 14.44 11.04 37.43
CA GLN A 17 13.53 10.63 36.36
C GLN A 17 12.63 9.52 36.90
N THR A 18 11.36 9.82 37.15
CA THR A 18 10.37 8.80 37.45
C THR A 18 9.85 8.22 36.14
N VAL A 19 10.19 6.97 35.82
CA VAL A 19 9.58 6.26 34.70
C VAL A 19 8.15 5.92 35.10
N LYS A 20 7.17 6.59 34.49
CA LYS A 20 5.75 6.36 34.74
C LYS A 20 5.31 5.13 33.95
N TRP A 21 5.23 3.97 34.61
CA TRP A 21 4.75 2.73 34.02
C TRP A 21 3.22 2.80 33.80
N ASP A 22 2.79 3.13 32.58
CA ASP A 22 1.39 3.06 32.18
C ASP A 22 1.06 1.65 31.65
N ASN A 23 0.61 0.76 32.54
CA ASN A 23 0.28 -0.64 32.21
C ASN A 23 -1.17 -0.78 31.69
N ARG A 24 -1.62 0.15 30.84
CA ARG A 24 -2.92 0.06 30.19
C ARG A 24 -2.73 -0.71 28.89
N ALA A 25 -3.50 -1.77 28.68
CA ALA A 25 -3.55 -2.45 27.39
C ALA A 25 -4.02 -1.44 26.34
N ARG A 26 -3.07 -0.93 25.55
CA ARG A 26 -3.32 0.03 24.48
C ARG A 26 -3.67 -0.76 23.23
N TYR A 27 -4.95 -0.77 22.87
CA TYR A 27 -5.42 -1.43 21.66
C TYR A 27 -4.99 -0.63 20.46
N THR A 28 -4.25 -1.27 19.56
CA THR A 28 -3.75 -0.68 18.32
C THR A 28 -4.61 -1.21 17.19
N ALA A 29 -5.16 -0.33 16.35
CA ALA A 29 -6.09 -0.76 15.31
C ALA A 29 -5.96 0.07 14.03
N ILE A 30 -6.39 -0.52 12.91
CA ILE A 30 -6.48 0.14 11.61
C ILE A 30 -7.95 0.19 11.21
N THR A 31 -8.41 1.37 10.81
CA THR A 31 -9.69 1.56 10.14
C THR A 31 -9.44 1.75 8.65
N ILE A 32 -10.13 0.98 7.82
CA ILE A 32 -9.98 1.05 6.36
C ILE A 32 -11.23 1.69 5.77
N SER A 33 -11.04 2.77 5.01
CA SER A 33 -12.08 3.42 4.23
C SER A 33 -11.75 3.28 2.75
N CYS A 34 -12.72 2.85 1.96
CA CYS A 34 -12.60 2.72 0.51
C CYS A 34 -13.76 3.44 -0.16
N ASP A 35 -13.50 3.99 -1.34
CA ASP A 35 -14.50 4.69 -2.17
C ASP A 35 -15.48 3.73 -2.87
N THR A 36 -15.16 2.44 -2.91
CA THR A 36 -15.91 1.41 -3.64
C THR A 36 -16.27 0.25 -2.72
N ASP A 37 -17.51 -0.24 -2.86
CA ASP A 37 -18.03 -1.37 -2.10
C ASP A 37 -17.52 -2.71 -2.66
N SER A 38 -17.50 -3.73 -1.80
CA SER A 38 -17.18 -5.12 -2.12
C SER A 38 -15.73 -5.41 -2.57
N VAL A 39 -14.81 -4.47 -2.32
CA VAL A 39 -13.39 -4.60 -2.65
C VAL A 39 -12.69 -5.48 -1.61
N PRO A 40 -11.97 -6.55 -2.01
CA PRO A 40 -11.22 -7.37 -1.08
C PRO A 40 -10.04 -6.58 -0.50
N VAL A 41 -9.80 -6.71 0.80
CA VAL A 41 -8.68 -6.06 1.48
C VAL A 41 -7.81 -7.10 2.16
N TYR A 42 -6.51 -6.84 2.11
CA TYR A 42 -5.45 -7.64 2.69
C TYR A 42 -4.59 -6.76 3.60
N ILE A 43 -4.21 -7.26 4.77
CA ILE A 43 -3.26 -6.61 5.68
C ILE A 43 -2.08 -7.57 5.84
N ASP A 44 -0.87 -7.12 5.53
CA ASP A 44 0.36 -7.91 5.55
C ASP A 44 0.25 -9.22 4.72
N GLY A 45 -0.57 -9.19 3.67
CA GLY A 45 -0.88 -10.35 2.83
C GLY A 45 -2.00 -11.25 3.35
N TYR A 46 -2.53 -11.03 4.56
CA TYR A 46 -3.66 -11.78 5.08
C TYR A 46 -4.99 -11.17 4.65
N TYR A 47 -5.90 -11.99 4.14
CA TYR A 47 -7.25 -11.53 3.77
C TYR A 47 -8.06 -11.17 5.01
N VAL A 48 -8.56 -9.93 5.06
CA VAL A 48 -9.32 -9.41 6.22
C VAL A 48 -10.81 -9.30 5.98
N GLY A 49 -11.23 -9.16 4.72
CA GLY A 49 -12.64 -9.01 4.37
C GLY A 49 -12.86 -8.15 3.13
N LYS A 50 -14.10 -7.69 2.96
CA LYS A 50 -14.50 -6.80 1.87
C LYS A 50 -14.98 -5.47 2.41
N THR A 51 -14.76 -4.41 1.64
CA THR A 51 -15.25 -3.05 1.97
C THR A 51 -16.77 -2.97 1.80
N PRO A 52 -17.46 -2.12 2.58
CA PRO A 52 -16.97 -1.39 3.75
C PRO A 52 -16.79 -2.32 4.97
N LEU A 53 -15.69 -2.16 5.70
CA LEU A 53 -15.42 -2.94 6.91
C LEU A 53 -16.13 -2.28 8.12
N PRO A 54 -17.00 -3.00 8.84
CA PRO A 54 -17.86 -2.41 9.88
C PRO A 54 -17.12 -2.08 11.18
N HIS A 55 -15.93 -2.64 11.40
CA HIS A 55 -15.15 -2.46 12.61
C HIS A 55 -13.68 -2.15 12.29
N SER A 56 -13.00 -1.47 13.21
CA SER A 56 -11.54 -1.34 13.17
C SER A 56 -10.87 -2.70 13.38
N LEU A 57 -9.80 -2.97 12.66
CA LEU A 57 -9.04 -4.21 12.79
C LEU A 57 -7.88 -4.02 13.77
N THR A 58 -7.84 -4.84 14.82
CA THR A 58 -6.73 -4.84 15.78
C THR A 58 -5.47 -5.40 15.11
N VAL A 59 -4.38 -4.65 15.19
CA VAL A 59 -3.05 -5.03 14.66
C VAL A 59 -1.98 -4.81 15.70
N THR A 60 -0.80 -5.39 15.47
CA THR A 60 0.39 -5.12 16.29
C THR A 60 0.86 -3.68 16.07
N PRO A 61 1.56 -3.03 17.02
CA PRO A 61 2.25 -1.77 16.71
C PRO A 61 3.39 -2.02 15.71
N GLY A 62 3.50 -1.18 14.68
CA GLY A 62 4.55 -1.29 13.68
C GLY A 62 4.13 -0.88 12.26
N TRP A 63 4.98 -1.24 11.30
CA TRP A 63 4.68 -1.10 9.88
C TRP A 63 3.73 -2.21 9.43
N HIS A 64 2.65 -1.81 8.77
CA HIS A 64 1.70 -2.70 8.14
C HIS A 64 1.49 -2.30 6.69
N THR A 65 1.31 -3.28 5.81
CA THR A 65 0.99 -3.04 4.40
C THR A 65 -0.47 -3.42 4.15
N VAL A 66 -1.28 -2.43 3.78
CA VAL A 66 -2.67 -2.64 3.35
C VAL A 66 -2.70 -2.75 1.83
N SER A 67 -3.30 -3.80 1.31
CA SER A 67 -3.37 -4.10 -0.13
C SER A 67 -4.78 -4.46 -0.55
N ILE A 68 -5.19 -4.02 -1.74
CA ILE A 68 -6.41 -4.49 -2.41
C ILE A 68 -6.14 -5.74 -3.27
N PHE A 69 -4.88 -5.92 -3.66
CA PHE A 69 -4.44 -7.07 -4.44
C PHE A 69 -4.16 -8.26 -3.53
N PRO A 70 -4.45 -9.49 -3.99
CA PRO A 70 -4.08 -10.70 -3.27
C PRO A 70 -2.57 -10.74 -3.03
N PRO A 71 -2.13 -11.38 -1.93
CA PRO A 71 -0.72 -11.63 -1.70
C PRO A 71 -0.14 -12.42 -2.87
N ASP A 72 1.12 -12.11 -3.19
CA ASP A 72 1.88 -12.85 -4.18
C ASP A 72 2.08 -14.27 -3.61
N ASP A 73 1.41 -15.26 -4.20
CA ASP A 73 1.34 -16.64 -3.72
C ASP A 73 2.57 -17.46 -4.10
N GLY A 74 3.65 -16.79 -4.54
CA GLY A 74 4.88 -17.42 -4.99
C GLY A 74 4.72 -18.19 -6.29
N ILE A 75 3.55 -18.09 -6.95
CA ILE A 75 3.43 -18.41 -8.36
C ILE A 75 4.31 -17.38 -9.07
N PRO A 76 5.30 -17.80 -9.88
CA PRO A 76 6.14 -16.84 -10.57
C PRO A 76 5.21 -15.89 -11.32
N GLU A 77 5.25 -14.62 -10.92
CA GLU A 77 4.65 -13.50 -11.63
C GLU A 77 4.86 -13.81 -13.10
N GLN A 78 3.76 -14.13 -13.81
CA GLN A 78 3.83 -14.61 -15.18
C GLN A 78 4.88 -13.74 -15.88
N GLU A 79 6.00 -14.32 -16.31
CA GLU A 79 7.13 -13.63 -16.95
C GLU A 79 6.72 -13.03 -18.32
N GLY A 80 5.47 -12.60 -18.47
CA GLY A 80 5.15 -11.52 -19.38
C GLY A 80 5.79 -10.24 -18.84
N PRO A 81 6.16 -9.30 -19.72
CA PRO A 81 6.62 -8.00 -19.26
C PRO A 81 5.47 -7.36 -18.46
N SER A 82 5.56 -7.33 -17.12
CA SER A 82 4.71 -6.45 -16.34
C SER A 82 5.12 -5.04 -16.76
N THR A 83 4.34 -4.47 -17.68
CA THR A 83 4.58 -3.14 -18.24
C THR A 83 4.74 -2.17 -17.07
N ARG A 84 5.57 -1.12 -17.20
CA ARG A 84 5.76 -0.11 -16.14
C ARG A 84 4.42 0.33 -15.51
N ALA A 85 3.39 0.50 -16.34
CA ALA A 85 2.02 0.78 -15.94
C ALA A 85 1.41 -0.26 -14.96
N MET A 86 1.58 -1.57 -15.20
CA MET A 86 1.08 -2.62 -14.31
C MET A 86 1.74 -2.53 -12.92
N LYS A 87 3.06 -2.30 -12.89
CA LYS A 87 3.77 -2.08 -11.62
C LYS A 87 3.26 -0.84 -10.91
N ASP A 88 2.96 0.23 -11.64
CA ASP A 88 2.44 1.46 -11.07
C ASP A 88 1.02 1.25 -10.50
N ILE A 89 0.14 0.52 -11.20
CA ILE A 89 -1.19 0.07 -10.72
C ILE A 89 -1.07 -0.73 -9.41
N ILE A 90 -0.16 -1.70 -9.36
CA ILE A 90 0.06 -2.52 -8.15
C ILE A 90 0.53 -1.66 -6.98
N ARG A 91 1.38 -0.65 -7.24
CA ARG A 91 1.85 0.29 -6.22
C ARG A 91 0.75 1.21 -5.73
N LEU A 92 -0.21 1.59 -6.58
CA LEU A 92 -1.35 2.41 -6.17
C LEU A 92 -2.33 1.65 -5.26
N GLY A 93 -2.45 0.33 -5.42
CA GLY A 93 -3.30 -0.50 -4.57
C GLY A 93 -2.64 -1.07 -3.31
N LYS A 94 -1.39 -0.68 -3.02
CA LYS A 94 -0.66 -1.04 -1.80
C LYS A 94 -0.28 0.22 -1.03
N GLN A 95 -0.60 0.26 0.26
CA GLN A 95 -0.31 1.38 1.14
C GLN A 95 0.36 0.90 2.42
N ASP A 96 1.57 1.39 2.67
CA ASP A 96 2.29 1.14 3.91
C ASP A 96 1.86 2.18 4.96
N VAL A 97 1.53 1.69 6.15
CA VAL A 97 1.04 2.51 7.27
C VAL A 97 1.83 2.17 8.53
N MET A 98 2.28 3.20 9.25
CA MET A 98 2.88 3.05 10.57
C MET A 98 1.78 3.21 11.61
N VAL A 99 1.59 2.20 12.45
CA VAL A 99 0.61 2.25 13.52
C VAL A 99 1.32 2.31 14.86
N GLU A 100 1.15 3.43 15.56
CA GLU A 100 1.70 3.63 16.89
C GLU A 100 0.91 2.87 17.97
N GLU A 101 1.57 2.50 19.06
CA GLU A 101 0.96 1.76 20.15
C GLU A 101 -0.21 2.53 20.79
N GLY A 102 -1.41 1.95 20.69
CA GLY A 102 -2.64 2.54 21.24
C GLY A 102 -3.29 3.58 20.35
N ASN A 103 -2.83 3.74 19.12
CA ASN A 103 -3.47 4.60 18.13
C ASN A 103 -4.38 3.79 17.21
N VAL A 104 -5.41 4.46 16.69
CA VAL A 104 -6.27 3.93 15.63
C VAL A 104 -6.01 4.75 14.38
N GLU A 105 -5.31 4.15 13.42
CA GLU A 105 -4.92 4.81 12.17
C GLU A 105 -6.01 4.62 11.10
N LEU A 106 -6.35 5.68 10.37
CA LEU A 106 -7.30 5.61 9.25
C LEU A 106 -6.54 5.50 7.93
N VAL A 107 -6.72 4.38 7.23
CA VAL A 107 -6.19 4.13 5.90
C VAL A 107 -7.30 4.39 4.88
N VAL A 108 -7.09 5.37 4.01
CA VAL A 108 -8.03 5.72 2.93
C VAL A 108 -7.48 5.19 1.61
N MET A 109 -8.20 4.25 1.01
CA MET A 109 -7.88 3.68 -0.29
C MET A 109 -8.86 4.17 -1.37
N SER A 110 -8.38 4.39 -2.58
CA SER A 110 -9.23 4.74 -3.74
C SER A 110 -9.10 3.68 -4.81
N TYR A 111 -10.15 2.90 -5.01
CA TYR A 111 -10.24 1.92 -6.08
C TYR A 111 -10.46 2.60 -7.44
N ARG A 112 -11.19 3.72 -7.47
CA ARG A 112 -11.46 4.46 -8.72
C ARG A 112 -10.19 5.01 -9.38
N ALA A 113 -9.18 5.37 -8.58
CA ALA A 113 -7.89 5.79 -9.09
C ALA A 113 -7.16 4.65 -9.82
N ILE A 114 -7.28 3.42 -9.32
CA ILE A 114 -6.68 2.22 -9.90
C ILE A 114 -7.42 1.84 -11.20
N ASP A 115 -8.76 1.87 -11.20
CA ASP A 115 -9.57 1.58 -12.38
C ASP A 115 -9.28 2.54 -13.55
N ALA A 116 -9.10 3.84 -13.25
CA ALA A 116 -8.77 4.83 -14.28
C ALA A 116 -7.42 4.54 -14.96
N GLU A 117 -6.41 4.13 -14.17
CA GLU A 117 -5.08 3.76 -14.68
C GLU A 117 -5.14 2.49 -15.56
N ILE A 118 -5.95 1.50 -15.16
CA ILE A 118 -6.20 0.28 -15.96
C ILE A 118 -6.87 0.63 -17.29
N GLU A 119 -7.90 1.49 -17.27
CA GLU A 119 -8.59 1.92 -18.49
C GLU A 119 -7.65 2.68 -19.44
N GLU A 120 -6.82 3.57 -18.89
CA GLU A 120 -5.83 4.31 -19.68
C GLU A 120 -4.82 3.35 -20.35
N TYR A 121 -4.33 2.34 -19.62
CA TYR A 121 -3.48 1.30 -20.18
C TYR A 121 -4.16 0.53 -21.31
N GLN A 122 -5.42 0.14 -21.14
CA GLN A 122 -6.18 -0.52 -22.19
C GLN A 122 -6.35 0.36 -23.43
N ARG A 123 -6.67 1.65 -23.23
CA ARG A 123 -6.82 2.62 -24.33
C ARG A 123 -5.53 2.78 -25.13
N GLN A 124 -4.39 2.89 -24.45
CA GLN A 124 -3.08 2.96 -25.10
C GLN A 124 -2.79 1.67 -25.90
N THR A 125 -3.06 0.50 -25.30
CA THR A 125 -2.81 -0.80 -25.95
C THR A 125 -3.71 -1.03 -27.16
N LEU A 126 -5.02 -0.75 -27.05
CA LEU A 126 -5.99 -0.91 -28.14
C LEU A 126 -5.67 -0.02 -29.34
N SER A 127 -5.19 1.21 -29.10
CA SER A 127 -4.78 2.12 -30.18
C SER A 127 -3.63 1.56 -31.04
N GLY A 128 -2.69 0.85 -30.42
CA GLY A 128 -1.56 0.22 -31.10
C GLY A 128 -1.94 -1.00 -31.95
N VAL A 129 -3.00 -1.73 -31.59
CA VAL A 129 -3.45 -2.93 -32.33
C VAL A 129 -4.02 -2.55 -33.69
N TRP A 130 -4.83 -1.49 -33.77
CA TRP A 130 -5.40 -1.02 -35.04
C TRP A 130 -4.35 -0.51 -36.01
N LEU A 131 -3.32 0.17 -35.50
CA LEU A 131 -2.16 0.58 -36.30
C LEU A 131 -1.43 -0.64 -36.90
N ARG A 132 -1.19 -1.68 -36.11
CA ARG A 132 -0.52 -2.93 -36.56
C ARG A 132 -1.38 -3.69 -37.55
N ALA A 133 -2.68 -3.81 -37.30
CA ALA A 133 -3.62 -4.45 -38.19
C ALA A 133 -3.71 -3.73 -39.53
N GLY A 134 -3.75 -2.39 -39.52
CA GLY A 134 -3.71 -1.57 -40.74
C GLY A 134 -2.44 -1.81 -41.55
N MET A 135 -1.27 -1.81 -40.91
CA MET A 135 0.01 -2.07 -41.60
C MET A 135 0.04 -3.48 -42.22
N LEU A 136 -0.43 -4.50 -41.50
CA LEU A 136 -0.55 -5.87 -42.02
C LEU A 136 -1.51 -5.97 -43.19
N LEU A 137 -2.67 -5.30 -43.11
CA LEU A 137 -3.64 -5.25 -44.20
C LEU A 137 -3.04 -4.57 -45.45
N THR A 138 -2.34 -3.45 -45.27
CA THR A 138 -1.66 -2.78 -46.39
C THR A 138 -0.60 -3.66 -47.04
N LEU A 139 0.18 -4.40 -46.24
CA LEU A 139 1.16 -5.37 -46.76
C LEU A 139 0.48 -6.48 -47.57
N LEU A 140 -0.64 -7.02 -47.06
CA LEU A 140 -1.39 -8.09 -47.72
C LEU A 140 -2.02 -7.60 -49.03
N LEU A 141 -2.55 -6.38 -49.06
CA LEU A 141 -3.07 -5.74 -50.27
C LEU A 141 -1.95 -5.52 -51.31
N LEU A 142 -0.77 -5.07 -50.90
CA LEU A 142 0.39 -4.91 -51.78
C LEU A 142 0.85 -6.24 -52.38
N ILE A 143 0.87 -7.32 -51.59
CA ILE A 143 1.18 -8.67 -52.08
C ILE A 143 0.12 -9.14 -53.08
N THR A 144 -1.15 -8.86 -52.81
CA THR A 144 -2.27 -9.30 -53.66
C THR A 144 -2.34 -8.55 -54.99
N TRP A 145 -1.97 -7.25 -55.00
CA TRP A 145 -1.98 -6.40 -56.19
C TRP A 145 -0.64 -6.35 -56.94
N GLY A 146 0.45 -6.74 -56.28
CA GLY A 146 1.80 -6.75 -56.85
C GLY A 146 2.22 -8.08 -57.47
N LEU A 147 1.34 -9.10 -57.45
CA LEU A 147 1.52 -10.40 -58.11
C LEU A 147 0.74 -10.45 -59.43
#